data_AF-A0A8T5QLY2-F1
#
_entry.id   AF-A0A8T5QLY2-F1
#
_cell.length_a   1.000
_cell.length_b   1.000
_cell.length_c   1.000
_cell.angle_alpha   90.00
_cell.angle_beta   90.00
_cell.angle_gamma   90.00
#
_symmetry.space_group_name_H-M   'P 1'
#
loop_
_entity.id
_entity.type
_entity.pdbx_description
1 polymer ?
#
loop_
_entity_poly.entity_id
_entity_poly.type
_entity_poly.pdbx_seq_one_letter_code
_entity_poly.pdbx_strand_id
1 'polypeptide(L)'
;GNLNLFDVRYQLRLNDLYDFSSTSIINYDVVLRHLDFLDHILVGEKPLRFNQHDNRLYIDQDWKNDLTVGEYLVIECYRKLDPETYTDVYNDIYLKRYVTALFKKQWGANLSKFNGVTMIGNVTLNGAQIYQEALQDIEKLEQEIRSSYELNPAMMIG
;
A
#
# COMPACT_ATOMS: atom_id res chain seq x y z
N GLY A 1 -36.59 -4.24 0.20
CA GLY A 1 -36.83 -3.50 -1.05
C GLY A 1 -38.16 -2.79 -0.95
N ASN A 2 -38.15 -1.52 -0.55
CA ASN A 2 -39.32 -0.66 -0.63
C ASN A 2 -38.89 0.50 -1.55
N LEU A 3 -39.23 0.37 -2.84
CA LEU A 3 -38.97 1.40 -3.84
C LEU A 3 -39.96 2.52 -3.57
N ASN A 4 -39.56 3.47 -2.73
CA ASN A 4 -40.35 4.67 -2.47
C ASN A 4 -40.54 5.44 -3.77
N LEU A 5 -41.79 5.50 -4.24
CA LEU A 5 -42.23 6.24 -5.43
C LEU A 5 -41.97 7.76 -5.36
N PHE A 6 -41.48 8.23 -4.21
CA PHE A 6 -41.15 9.62 -3.89
C PHE A 6 -39.63 9.86 -3.74
N ASP A 7 -38.78 8.85 -3.96
CA ASP A 7 -37.35 9.09 -4.06
C ASP A 7 -37.06 9.89 -5.33
N VAL A 8 -36.53 11.09 -5.16
CA VAL A 8 -36.14 12.01 -6.23
C VAL A 8 -35.18 11.34 -7.21
N ARG A 9 -34.33 10.40 -6.74
CA ARG A 9 -33.44 9.60 -7.58
C ARG A 9 -34.21 8.71 -8.57
N TYR A 10 -35.37 8.17 -8.18
CA TYR A 10 -36.20 7.33 -9.04
C TYR A 10 -36.97 8.17 -10.07
N GLN A 11 -37.46 9.36 -9.69
CA GLN A 11 -38.15 10.25 -10.62
C GLN A 11 -37.19 10.88 -11.64
N LEU A 12 -35.97 11.27 -11.23
CA LEU A 12 -34.94 11.75 -12.17
C LEU A 12 -34.52 10.66 -13.16
N ARG A 13 -34.33 9.42 -12.70
CA ARG A 13 -33.98 8.30 -13.58
C ARG A 13 -35.07 7.98 -14.60
N LEU A 14 -36.35 8.13 -14.24
CA LEU A 14 -37.46 7.90 -15.18
C LEU A 14 -37.64 9.06 -16.18
N ASN A 15 -37.30 10.29 -15.79
CA ASN A 15 -37.37 11.45 -16.68
C ASN A 15 -36.19 11.49 -17.67
N ASP A 16 -34.97 11.17 -17.21
CA ASP A 16 -33.75 11.18 -18.04
C ASP A 16 -33.70 10.04 -19.08
N LEU A 17 -34.33 8.89 -18.82
CA LEU A 17 -34.36 7.78 -19.78
C LEU A 17 -35.15 8.09 -21.05
N TYR A 18 -35.99 9.13 -21.04
CA TYR A 18 -36.84 9.49 -22.17
C TYR A 18 -36.17 10.45 -23.18
N ASP A 19 -34.98 10.99 -22.88
CA ASP A 19 -34.25 11.92 -23.76
C ASP A 19 -32.83 11.44 -24.14
N PHE A 20 -32.70 10.15 -24.47
CA PHE A 20 -31.42 9.58 -24.91
C PHE A 20 -31.05 9.88 -26.38
N SER A 21 -31.70 10.83 -27.04
CA SER A 21 -31.55 10.99 -28.49
C SER A 21 -30.36 11.81 -28.95
N SER A 22 -29.73 12.68 -28.14
CA SER A 22 -28.53 13.40 -28.67
C SER A 22 -27.70 14.24 -27.70
N THR A 23 -28.13 14.52 -26.47
CA THR A 23 -27.38 15.45 -25.61
C THR A 23 -26.75 14.74 -24.42
N SER A 24 -25.52 14.26 -24.67
CA SER A 24 -24.42 14.24 -23.70
C SER A 24 -24.52 13.31 -22.48
N ILE A 25 -24.22 12.03 -22.69
CA ILE A 25 -23.78 11.12 -21.61
C ILE A 25 -22.62 11.72 -20.79
N ILE A 26 -21.84 12.61 -21.40
CA ILE A 26 -20.76 13.38 -20.77
C ILE A 26 -21.31 14.35 -19.70
N ASN A 27 -22.39 15.08 -19.99
CA ASN A 27 -22.96 16.00 -18.99
C ASN A 27 -23.58 15.24 -17.82
N TYR A 28 -24.18 14.08 -18.10
CA TYR A 28 -24.68 13.19 -17.04
C TYR A 28 -23.56 12.71 -16.10
N ASP A 29 -22.41 12.26 -16.63
CA ASP A 29 -21.25 11.87 -15.80
C ASP A 29 -20.70 13.05 -14.98
N VAL A 30 -20.62 14.25 -15.57
CA VAL A 30 -20.19 15.46 -14.85
C VAL A 30 -21.14 15.83 -13.71
N VAL A 31 -22.46 15.73 -13.93
CA VAL A 31 -23.47 16.00 -12.90
C VAL A 31 -23.41 14.94 -11.80
N LEU A 32 -23.24 13.66 -12.13
CA LEU A 32 -23.09 12.60 -11.13
C LEU A 32 -21.85 12.80 -10.25
N ARG A 33 -20.69 13.12 -10.84
CA ARG A 33 -19.48 13.44 -10.07
C ARG A 33 -19.65 14.69 -9.21
N HIS A 34 -20.37 15.69 -9.70
CA HIS A 34 -20.66 16.89 -8.92
C HIS A 34 -21.57 16.59 -7.72
N LEU A 35 -22.60 15.76 -7.90
CA LEU A 35 -23.47 15.33 -6.82
C LEU A 35 -22.71 14.45 -5.80
N ASP A 36 -21.85 13.54 -6.25
CA ASP A 36 -21.01 12.73 -5.37
C ASP A 36 -20.04 13.60 -4.55
N PHE A 37 -19.44 14.61 -5.18
CA PHE A 37 -18.62 15.60 -4.50
C PHE A 37 -19.40 16.44 -3.48
N LEU A 38 -20.62 16.86 -3.82
CA LEU A 38 -21.50 17.56 -2.87
C LEU A 38 -21.90 16.66 -1.70
N ASP A 39 -22.24 15.39 -1.95
CA ASP A 39 -22.53 14.41 -0.90
C ASP A 39 -21.29 14.19 -0.01
N HIS A 40 -20.08 14.11 -0.57
CA HIS A 40 -18.83 14.00 0.17
C HIS A 40 -18.58 15.23 1.08
N ILE A 41 -18.82 16.44 0.57
CA ILE A 41 -18.71 17.68 1.36
C ILE A 41 -19.78 17.74 2.46
N LEU A 42 -21.01 17.33 2.18
CA LEU A 42 -22.16 17.49 3.06
C LEU A 42 -22.22 16.42 4.17
N VAL A 43 -21.86 15.17 3.86
CA VAL A 43 -21.84 14.06 4.82
C VAL A 43 -20.53 14.05 5.60
N GLY A 44 -19.42 14.45 4.96
CA GLY A 44 -18.07 14.47 5.52
C GLY A 44 -17.52 13.06 5.80
N GLU A 45 -16.26 12.81 5.43
CA GLU A 45 -15.57 11.62 5.92
C GLU A 45 -15.37 11.72 7.44
N LYS A 46 -15.66 10.61 8.15
CA LYS A 46 -15.38 10.54 9.58
C LYS A 46 -13.87 10.65 9.79
N PRO A 47 -13.36 11.62 10.57
CA PRO A 47 -11.93 11.77 10.75
C PRO A 47 -11.33 10.54 11.44
N LEU A 48 -10.23 10.05 10.85
CA LEU A 48 -9.47 8.91 11.32
C LEU A 48 -8.09 9.42 11.74
N ARG A 49 -7.66 9.09 12.95
CA ARG A 49 -6.32 9.45 13.44
C ARG A 49 -5.53 8.18 13.62
N PHE A 50 -4.60 7.94 12.70
CA PHE A 50 -3.63 6.86 12.83
C PHE A 50 -2.30 7.41 13.33
N ASN A 51 -1.80 6.84 14.43
CA ASN A 51 -0.44 7.12 14.90
C ASN A 51 0.46 5.92 14.60
N GLN A 52 1.42 6.11 13.70
CA GLN A 52 2.34 5.05 13.26
C GLN A 52 3.25 4.56 14.40
N HIS A 53 3.66 5.43 15.32
CA HIS A 53 4.53 5.03 16.43
C HIS A 53 3.78 4.26 17.51
N ASP A 54 2.52 4.61 17.75
CA ASP A 54 1.66 3.95 18.75
C ASP A 54 0.90 2.74 18.16
N ASN A 55 0.93 2.55 16.83
CA ASN A 55 0.19 1.51 16.09
C ASN A 55 -1.30 1.45 16.45
N ARG A 56 -1.91 2.61 16.71
CA ARG A 56 -3.33 2.72 17.08
C ARG A 56 -4.07 3.61 16.08
N LEU A 57 -5.24 3.12 15.68
CA LEU A 57 -6.22 3.86 14.89
C LEU A 57 -7.31 4.34 15.83
N TYR A 58 -7.48 5.66 15.91
CA TYR A 58 -8.59 6.30 16.59
C TYR A 58 -9.61 6.71 15.53
N ILE A 59 -10.85 6.27 15.71
CA ILE A 59 -11.98 6.66 14.86
C ILE A 59 -12.78 7.71 15.64
N ASP A 60 -12.70 8.96 15.19
CA ASP A 60 -13.34 10.09 15.84
C ASP A 60 -14.80 10.20 15.35
N GLN A 61 -15.62 9.20 15.69
CA GLN A 61 -17.05 9.14 15.41
C GLN A 61 -17.89 9.23 16.70
N ASP A 62 -19.16 9.63 16.59
CA ASP A 62 -20.10 9.59 17.72
C ASP A 62 -20.62 8.15 17.91
N TRP A 63 -19.91 7.39 18.74
CA TRP A 63 -20.22 5.99 19.07
C TRP A 63 -21.60 5.76 19.69
N LYS A 64 -22.33 6.81 20.09
CA LYS A 64 -23.67 6.68 20.69
C LYS A 64 -24.80 6.84 19.69
N ASN A 65 -24.63 7.71 18.70
CA ASN A 65 -25.70 8.10 17.78
C ASN A 65 -25.51 7.55 16.37
N ASP A 66 -24.26 7.35 15.95
CA ASP A 66 -23.94 6.98 14.56
C ASP A 66 -23.85 5.46 14.34
N LEU A 67 -23.76 4.66 15.40
CA LEU A 67 -23.64 3.20 15.29
C LEU A 67 -24.69 2.47 16.12
N THR A 68 -25.39 1.52 15.51
CA THR A 68 -26.31 0.63 16.22
C THR A 68 -25.65 -0.69 16.59
N VAL A 69 -26.11 -1.31 17.69
CA VAL A 69 -25.60 -2.61 18.13
C VAL A 69 -25.92 -3.66 17.06
N GLY A 70 -24.88 -4.19 16.42
CA GLY A 70 -25.00 -5.18 15.33
C GLY A 70 -24.46 -4.70 13.99
N GLU A 71 -24.04 -3.44 13.87
CA GLU A 71 -23.34 -2.92 12.70
C GLU A 71 -21.84 -3.28 12.72
N TYR A 72 -21.28 -3.47 11.53
CA TYR A 72 -19.88 -3.88 11.35
C TYR A 72 -19.08 -2.75 10.72
N LEU A 73 -17.90 -2.49 11.29
CA LEU A 73 -16.91 -1.60 10.71
C LEU A 73 -15.99 -2.43 9.80
N VAL A 74 -15.87 -2.01 8.53
CA VAL A 74 -14.92 -2.59 7.58
C VAL A 74 -13.78 -1.60 7.41
N ILE A 75 -12.56 -2.06 7.68
CA ILE A 75 -11.35 -1.24 7.60
C ILE A 75 -10.38 -1.93 6.66
N GLU A 76 -10.08 -1.27 5.54
CA GLU A 76 -8.98 -1.67 4.66
C GLU A 76 -7.68 -1.07 5.22
N CYS A 77 -6.78 -1.91 5.73
CA CYS A 77 -5.52 -1.46 6.30
C CYS A 77 -4.39 -2.46 6.12
N TYR A 78 -3.16 -1.94 6.06
CA TYR A 78 -1.95 -2.76 6.17
C TYR A 78 -1.65 -3.01 7.65
N ARG A 79 -1.74 -4.29 8.05
CA ARG A 79 -1.43 -4.73 9.41
C ARG A 79 0.00 -5.27 9.49
N LYS A 80 0.72 -4.91 10.54
CA LYS A 80 1.93 -5.64 10.93
C LYS A 80 1.57 -7.08 11.28
N LEU A 81 1.99 -8.03 10.45
CA LEU A 81 1.87 -9.45 10.76
C LEU A 81 2.97 -9.84 11.74
N ASP A 82 2.61 -10.64 12.74
CA ASP A 82 3.58 -11.27 13.63
C ASP A 82 4.28 -12.43 12.91
N PRO A 83 5.60 -12.37 12.70
CA PRO A 83 6.32 -13.39 11.93
C PRO A 83 6.44 -14.74 12.65
N GLU A 84 6.22 -14.82 13.97
CA GLU A 84 6.19 -16.12 14.68
C GLU A 84 4.89 -16.90 14.39
N THR A 85 3.79 -16.18 14.19
CA THR A 85 2.48 -16.76 13.86
C THR A 85 2.32 -17.00 12.36
N TYR A 86 2.90 -16.12 11.51
CA TYR A 86 2.79 -16.19 10.05
C TYR A 86 4.18 -16.36 9.42
N THR A 87 4.72 -17.59 9.48
CA THR A 87 6.06 -17.91 8.98
C THR A 87 6.23 -17.71 7.47
N ASP A 88 5.14 -17.65 6.72
CA ASP A 88 5.16 -17.42 5.27
C ASP A 88 5.74 -16.05 4.89
N VAL A 89 5.81 -15.10 5.83
CA VAL A 89 6.52 -13.83 5.65
C VAL A 89 7.99 -14.06 5.31
N TYR A 90 8.61 -15.12 5.86
CA TYR A 90 10.00 -15.49 5.54
C TYR A 90 10.15 -16.13 4.15
N ASN A 91 9.04 -16.56 3.54
CA ASN A 91 9.07 -17.16 2.21
C ASN A 91 9.06 -16.16 1.05
N ASP A 92 9.01 -14.87 1.36
CA ASP A 92 9.14 -13.80 0.37
C ASP A 92 10.48 -13.88 -0.39
N ILE A 93 10.40 -13.88 -1.72
CA ILE A 93 11.56 -13.99 -2.62
C ILE A 93 12.51 -12.80 -2.49
N TYR A 94 11.96 -11.60 -2.30
CA TYR A 94 12.73 -10.38 -2.11
C TYR A 94 13.49 -10.45 -0.79
N LEU A 95 12.82 -10.82 0.30
CA LEU A 95 13.45 -10.95 1.61
C LEU A 95 14.62 -11.95 1.58
N LYS A 96 14.42 -13.12 0.93
CA LYS A 96 15.47 -14.12 0.75
C LYS A 96 16.66 -13.59 -0.07
N ARG A 97 16.41 -12.88 -1.17
CA ARG A 97 17.46 -12.26 -2.00
C ARG A 97 18.24 -11.22 -1.21
N TYR A 98 17.54 -10.35 -0.47
CA TYR A 98 18.15 -9.29 0.33
C TYR A 98 19.02 -9.85 1.46
N VAL A 99 18.51 -10.82 2.22
CA VAL A 99 19.27 -11.49 3.29
C VAL A 99 20.51 -12.20 2.72
N THR A 100 20.40 -12.83 1.56
CA THR A 100 21.55 -13.47 0.89
C THR A 100 22.63 -12.45 0.50
N ALA A 101 22.24 -11.29 -0.02
CA ALA A 101 23.17 -10.22 -0.36
C ALA A 101 23.85 -9.62 0.91
N LEU A 102 23.12 -9.50 2.02
CA LEU A 102 23.70 -9.08 3.31
C LEU A 102 24.73 -10.09 3.83
N PHE A 103 24.46 -11.39 3.71
CA PHE A 103 25.47 -12.40 4.04
C PHE A 103 26.70 -12.29 3.15
N LYS A 104 26.52 -12.10 1.83
CA LYS A 104 27.64 -11.87 0.89
C LYS A 104 28.49 -10.66 1.29
N LYS A 105 27.87 -9.56 1.71
CA LYS A 105 28.55 -8.36 2.24
C LYS A 105 29.36 -8.68 3.50
N GLN A 106 28.77 -9.41 4.45
CA GLN A 106 29.45 -9.80 5.68
C GLN A 106 30.67 -10.70 5.42
N TRP A 107 30.53 -11.67 4.50
CA TRP A 107 31.64 -12.52 4.06
C TRP A 107 32.72 -11.71 3.35
N GLY A 108 32.36 -10.83 2.41
CA GLY A 108 33.32 -9.94 1.74
C GLY A 108 34.09 -9.06 2.72
N ALA A 109 33.41 -8.47 3.71
CA ALA A 109 34.03 -7.65 4.76
C ALA A 109 34.94 -8.45 5.70
N ASN A 110 34.65 -9.73 5.93
CA ASN A 110 35.53 -10.60 6.71
C ASN A 110 36.74 -11.05 5.89
N LEU A 111 36.55 -11.42 4.63
CA LEU A 111 37.60 -11.88 3.74
C LEU A 111 38.55 -10.76 3.33
N SER A 112 38.07 -9.52 3.21
CA SER A 112 38.90 -8.35 2.87
C SER A 112 39.95 -8.04 3.95
N LYS A 113 39.72 -8.44 5.21
CA LYS A 113 40.71 -8.33 6.29
C LYS A 113 41.94 -9.22 6.09
N PHE A 114 41.83 -10.25 5.26
CA PHE A 114 42.91 -11.20 4.96
C PHE A 114 43.55 -10.95 3.58
N ASN A 115 43.40 -9.73 3.04
CA ASN A 115 43.97 -9.37 1.74
C ASN A 115 45.51 -9.47 1.76
N GLY A 116 46.09 -10.14 0.77
CA GLY A 116 47.54 -10.40 0.68
C GLY A 116 48.01 -11.68 1.40
N VAL A 117 47.13 -12.37 2.13
CA VAL A 117 47.44 -13.71 2.67
C VAL A 117 47.29 -14.74 1.56
N THR A 118 48.38 -15.38 1.16
CA THR A 118 48.36 -16.54 0.27
C THR A 118 47.98 -17.78 1.08
N MET A 119 46.92 -18.46 0.64
CA MET A 119 46.53 -19.74 1.22
C MET A 119 47.49 -20.84 0.74
N ILE A 120 47.57 -21.93 1.50
CA ILE A 120 48.27 -23.15 1.06
C ILE A 120 47.68 -23.57 -0.29
N GLY A 121 48.54 -23.71 -1.30
CA GLY A 121 48.13 -23.96 -2.69
C GLY A 121 48.17 -22.74 -3.61
N ASN A 122 48.80 -21.63 -3.20
CA ASN A 122 48.95 -20.40 -4.00
C ASN A 122 47.62 -19.73 -4.40
N VAL A 123 46.56 -19.96 -3.62
CA VAL A 123 45.25 -19.30 -3.83
C VAL A 123 45.19 -18.03 -2.99
N THR A 124 44.71 -16.92 -3.57
CA THR A 124 44.49 -15.65 -2.88
C THR A 124 42.99 -15.40 -2.69
N LEU A 125 42.63 -14.81 -1.55
CA LEU A 125 41.24 -14.46 -1.26
C LEU A 125 40.90 -13.09 -1.86
N ASN A 126 39.88 -13.05 -2.71
CA ASN A 126 39.45 -11.81 -3.36
C ASN A 126 38.28 -11.13 -2.58
N GLY A 127 38.51 -10.87 -1.29
CA GLY A 127 37.46 -10.34 -0.39
C GLY A 127 36.95 -8.95 -0.76
N ALA A 128 37.82 -8.09 -1.32
CA ALA A 128 37.44 -6.74 -1.75
C ALA A 128 36.45 -6.77 -2.93
N GLN A 129 36.66 -7.66 -3.90
CA GLN A 129 35.73 -7.83 -5.02
C GLN A 129 34.37 -8.35 -4.54
N ILE A 130 34.35 -9.39 -3.69
CA ILE A 130 33.10 -9.95 -3.14
C ILE A 130 32.29 -8.88 -2.39
N TYR A 131 32.98 -8.00 -1.65
CA TYR A 131 32.34 -6.89 -0.94
C TYR A 131 31.72 -5.86 -1.90
N GLN A 132 32.43 -5.49 -2.96
CA GLN A 132 31.92 -4.55 -3.97
C GLN A 132 30.71 -5.12 -4.72
N GLU A 133 30.77 -6.38 -5.14
CA GLU A 133 29.62 -7.04 -5.76
C GLU A 133 28.41 -7.10 -4.82
N ALA A 134 28.64 -7.38 -3.52
CA ALA A 134 27.55 -7.40 -2.55
C ALA A 134 26.88 -6.03 -2.38
N LEU A 135 27.65 -4.93 -2.43
CA LEU A 135 27.09 -3.58 -2.39
C LEU A 135 26.24 -3.28 -3.63
N GLN A 136 26.69 -3.68 -4.82
CA GLN A 136 25.93 -3.52 -6.05
C GLN A 136 24.62 -4.34 -6.02
N ASP A 137 24.69 -5.58 -5.53
CA ASP A 137 23.53 -6.46 -5.38
C ASP A 137 22.48 -5.82 -4.42
N ILE A 138 22.94 -5.23 -3.31
CA ILE A 138 22.08 -4.53 -2.35
C ILE A 138 21.45 -3.28 -2.99
N GLU A 139 22.24 -2.45 -3.64
CA GLU A 139 21.75 -1.22 -4.28
C GLU A 139 20.69 -1.53 -5.34
N LYS A 140 20.92 -2.57 -6.16
CA LYS A 140 19.95 -3.03 -7.15
C LYS A 140 18.64 -3.49 -6.52
N LEU A 141 18.71 -4.24 -5.42
CA LEU A 141 17.52 -4.68 -4.68
C LEU A 141 16.79 -3.50 -4.03
N GLU A 142 17.50 -2.48 -3.55
CA GLU A 142 16.88 -1.27 -2.99
C GLU A 142 16.21 -0.41 -4.07
N GLN A 143 16.76 -0.35 -5.27
CA GLN A 143 16.11 0.31 -6.41
C GLN A 143 14.87 -0.48 -6.89
N GLU A 144 14.98 -1.82 -6.96
CA GLU A 144 13.88 -2.72 -7.34
C GLU A 144 12.69 -2.54 -6.37
N ILE A 145 12.94 -2.49 -5.06
CA ILE A 145 11.86 -2.34 -4.06
C ILE A 145 11.13 -1.00 -4.19
N ARG A 146 11.86 0.09 -4.40
CA ARG A 146 11.29 1.42 -4.61
C ARG A 146 10.42 1.43 -5.85
N SER A 147 10.92 0.89 -6.95
CA SER A 147 10.17 0.90 -8.22
C SER A 147 8.92 0.01 -8.22
N SER A 148 8.94 -1.10 -7.48
CA SER A 148 7.90 -2.14 -7.57
C SER A 148 6.86 -2.08 -6.46
N TYR A 149 7.22 -1.54 -5.29
CA TYR A 149 6.35 -1.53 -4.10
C TYR A 149 6.01 -0.12 -3.62
N GLU A 150 6.55 0.94 -4.23
CA GLU A 150 5.96 2.27 -4.06
C GLU A 150 4.61 2.28 -4.78
N LEU A 151 3.53 2.48 -4.02
CA LEU A 151 2.27 2.91 -4.59
C LEU A 151 2.58 4.13 -5.47
N ASN A 152 2.15 4.11 -6.73
CA ASN A 152 2.08 5.32 -7.55
C ASN A 152 1.49 6.40 -6.65
N PRO A 153 2.12 7.57 -6.47
CA PRO A 153 1.60 8.62 -5.60
C PRO A 153 0.19 8.95 -6.04
N ALA A 154 -0.78 8.25 -5.44
CA ALA A 154 -2.17 8.57 -5.55
C ALA A 154 -2.22 9.94 -4.92
N MET A 155 -2.50 10.95 -5.74
CA MET A 155 -2.98 12.22 -5.23
C MET A 155 -4.18 11.86 -4.34
N MET A 156 -3.94 11.73 -3.04
CA MET A 156 -4.98 11.90 -2.03
C MET A 156 -5.34 13.37 -2.11
N ILE A 157 -6.20 13.69 -3.07
CA ILE A 157 -6.95 14.93 -3.06
C ILE A 157 -7.98 14.70 -1.95
N GLY A 158 -7.79 15.40 -0.84
CA GLY A 158 -8.83 15.58 0.18
C GLY A 158 -9.85 16.63 -0.23
#